data_AF-A0A0K1PQ86-F1
#
_entry.id   AF-A0A0K1PQ86-F1
#
_cell.length_a   1.000
_cell.length_b   1.000
_cell.length_c   1.000
_cell.angle_alpha   90.00
_cell.angle_beta   90.00
_cell.angle_gamma   90.00
#
_symmetry.space_group_name_H-M   'P 1'
#
loop_
_entity.id
_entity.type
_entity.pdbx_description
1 polymer ?
#
loop_
_entity_poly.entity_id
_entity_poly.type
_entity_poly.pdbx_seq_one_letter_code
_entity_poly.pdbx_strand_id
1 'polypeptide(L)'
;MTHMKVVLSFGAVAATMIACGSKARVAIGTDCDAGFCDPAPNENPTFVPTDDAGKPTDGGPDAAIAMCPANGDAGCPAPYGTCNGSAQCSTDLSSDFNNCGGCGISCGQGAGSSTPKSNPWVYFYGMIPACVGGQCTATCDTSTYPYYRDCNGYAGDGCEIDVQSDVNNCGACGNVCPAGTPCVAAQCGCPTDAPDFCSGRCFDLKKEHDNCGACGTQCSYTQVCVDGKCECPPGQILCGYQCVDVSSDGANCGACGNVCPEVPRDEQCSQMPPHTMYGCSAGACGALSCDWSGYLDCNGDLRKGCASDGCETNPANDPNNCGACGVKCAAGEVCGNLQDGKGRRCISCEAGKALCRRSADNDRCVDLLNDPGNCGGCGVYCPWTWLDGAIDTGSAACKQGVCSYQCAAGRANCDGLLDNGCETLTTTDPLNCGGCGHQCDVANGQPCVNGTCLEVPCDTGDAGVVAK
;
A
#
# COMPACT_ATOMS: atom_id res chain seq x y z
N MET A 1 3.11 -54.77 52.94
CA MET A 1 4.37 -55.28 52.36
C MET A 1 4.31 -54.87 50.89
N THR A 2 5.06 -53.91 50.34
CA THR A 2 6.36 -53.34 50.68
C THR A 2 6.34 -51.95 50.03
N HIS A 3 6.54 -50.90 50.83
CA HIS A 3 6.78 -49.55 50.33
C HIS A 3 8.21 -49.50 49.77
N MET A 4 8.38 -49.05 48.52
CA MET A 4 9.69 -48.62 48.04
C MET A 4 9.64 -47.14 47.70
N LYS A 5 10.40 -46.40 48.52
CA LYS A 5 10.58 -44.96 48.51
C LYS A 5 11.34 -44.55 47.24
N VAL A 6 10.79 -43.62 46.48
CA VAL A 6 11.61 -42.76 45.62
C VAL A 6 11.75 -41.42 46.35
N VAL A 7 13.00 -41.13 46.70
CA VAL A 7 13.44 -39.95 47.45
C VAL A 7 13.33 -38.74 46.53
N LEU A 8 12.37 -37.85 46.80
CA LEU A 8 12.38 -36.47 46.32
C LEU A 8 13.35 -35.67 47.19
N SER A 9 14.56 -35.44 46.71
CA SER A 9 15.51 -34.49 47.29
C SER A 9 15.16 -33.08 46.84
N PHE A 10 14.63 -32.29 47.77
CA PHE A 10 14.55 -30.83 47.70
C PHE A 10 15.97 -30.26 47.75
N GLY A 11 16.49 -29.84 46.59
CA GLY A 11 17.67 -28.98 46.48
C GLY A 11 17.21 -27.59 46.04
N ALA A 12 16.96 -26.69 47.00
CA ALA A 12 16.83 -25.28 46.73
C ALA A 12 18.21 -24.74 46.34
N VAL A 13 18.41 -24.44 45.06
CA VAL A 13 19.51 -23.60 44.60
C VAL A 13 18.86 -22.37 43.97
N ALA A 14 19.01 -21.25 44.66
CA ALA A 14 18.69 -19.93 44.17
C ALA A 14 19.46 -19.69 42.87
N ALA A 15 18.76 -19.73 41.74
CA ALA A 15 19.30 -19.36 40.45
C ALA A 15 19.15 -17.84 40.29
N THR A 16 20.23 -17.16 40.65
CA THR A 16 20.57 -15.81 40.21
C THR A 16 20.48 -15.77 38.69
N MET A 17 19.50 -15.05 38.13
CA MET A 17 19.45 -14.75 36.70
C MET A 17 20.55 -13.76 36.36
N ILE A 18 21.70 -14.27 35.90
CA ILE A 18 22.70 -13.50 35.17
C ILE A 18 22.24 -13.50 33.71
N ALA A 19 21.56 -12.43 33.31
CA ALA A 19 21.34 -12.12 31.91
C ALA A 19 22.61 -11.44 31.36
N CYS A 20 23.34 -12.13 30.48
CA CYS A 20 24.33 -11.51 29.63
C CYS A 20 23.68 -11.26 28.27
N GLY A 21 23.14 -10.05 28.09
CA GLY A 21 22.61 -9.54 26.83
C GLY A 21 23.32 -8.25 26.48
N SER A 22 24.46 -8.34 25.80
CA SER A 22 25.14 -7.18 25.23
C SER A 22 24.44 -6.74 23.94
N LYS A 23 23.48 -5.83 24.08
CA LYS A 23 23.14 -4.84 23.05
C LYS A 23 23.07 -3.48 23.73
N ALA A 24 24.07 -2.66 23.48
CA ALA A 24 24.08 -1.26 23.89
C ALA A 24 22.86 -0.55 23.29
N ARG A 25 21.97 -0.06 24.15
CA ARG A 25 21.11 1.08 23.86
C ARG A 25 21.15 2.00 25.08
N VAL A 26 21.57 3.22 24.78
CA VAL A 26 21.86 4.31 25.70
C VAL A 26 20.58 4.69 26.45
N ALA A 27 20.59 4.54 27.77
CA ALA A 27 19.60 5.13 28.66
C ALA A 27 20.01 6.58 28.92
N ILE A 28 19.21 7.53 28.44
CA ILE A 28 19.36 8.96 28.74
C ILE A 28 18.84 9.14 30.17
N GLY A 29 19.77 9.28 31.12
CA GLY A 29 19.47 9.55 32.51
C GLY A 29 18.99 10.98 32.71
N THR A 30 17.90 11.14 33.46
CA THR A 30 17.56 12.35 34.19
C THR A 30 18.27 12.28 35.54
N ASP A 31 19.43 12.93 35.64
CA ASP A 31 20.09 13.27 36.90
C ASP A 31 20.47 14.76 36.82
N CYS A 32 20.08 15.52 37.84
CA CYS A 32 19.85 16.97 37.77
C CYS A 32 20.87 17.79 38.58
N ASP A 33 22.15 17.43 38.53
CA ASP A 33 23.19 18.04 39.38
C ASP A 33 24.25 18.89 38.65
N ALA A 34 23.94 19.39 37.45
CA ALA A 34 24.83 20.31 36.72
C ALA A 34 24.14 21.51 36.03
N GLY A 35 22.97 21.93 36.54
CA GLY A 35 22.56 23.33 36.45
C GLY A 35 21.93 23.84 35.14
N PHE A 36 21.32 23.01 34.31
CA PHE A 36 20.39 23.49 33.27
C PHE A 36 19.19 22.56 33.11
N CYS A 37 18.01 23.04 33.48
CA CYS A 37 16.71 22.41 33.18
C CYS A 37 16.04 23.21 32.05
N ASP A 38 15.35 22.53 31.13
CA ASP A 38 14.46 23.17 30.15
C ASP A 38 13.32 23.92 30.87
N PRO A 39 12.91 25.11 30.36
CA PRO A 39 11.88 25.93 30.99
C PRO A 39 10.45 25.43 30.69
N ALA A 40 9.52 25.78 31.58
CA ALA A 40 8.09 25.52 31.46
C ALA A 40 7.47 26.15 30.18
N PRO A 41 6.34 25.62 29.68
CA PRO A 41 5.78 26.06 28.41
C PRO A 41 5.01 27.38 28.62
N ASN A 42 5.55 28.49 28.10
CA ASN A 42 4.83 29.67 27.54
C ASN A 42 5.64 30.98 27.55
N GLU A 43 6.94 30.99 27.22
CA GLU A 43 7.63 32.25 26.92
C GLU A 43 8.47 32.16 25.64
N ASN A 44 8.22 33.09 24.71
CA ASN A 44 9.03 33.27 23.49
C ASN A 44 10.38 33.91 23.87
N PRO A 45 11.52 33.37 23.42
CA PRO A 45 12.81 33.96 23.77
C PRO A 45 13.01 35.30 23.04
N THR A 46 13.43 36.30 23.81
CA THR A 46 13.89 37.61 23.32
C THR A 46 15.41 37.67 23.45
N PHE A 47 16.10 38.12 22.41
CA PHE A 47 17.56 38.29 22.43
C PHE A 47 17.92 39.55 23.21
N VAL A 48 18.77 39.40 24.23
CA VAL A 48 19.46 40.51 24.90
C VAL A 48 20.92 40.50 24.41
N PRO A 49 21.48 41.61 23.91
CA PRO A 49 22.88 41.67 23.53
C PRO A 49 23.77 41.62 24.79
N THR A 50 24.73 40.70 24.85
CA THR A 50 25.79 40.70 25.88
C THR A 50 27.14 40.99 25.24
N ASP A 51 27.85 41.94 25.85
CA ASP A 51 29.13 42.51 25.43
C ASP A 51 30.33 41.59 25.78
N ASP A 52 30.56 40.53 24.99
CA ASP A 52 31.79 39.72 25.08
C ASP A 52 32.68 39.83 23.82
N ALA A 53 32.82 41.04 23.29
CA ALA A 53 33.89 41.35 22.34
C ALA A 53 35.18 41.71 23.11
N GLY A 54 36.02 40.71 23.36
CA GLY A 54 37.39 40.90 23.77
C GLY A 54 38.15 41.79 22.78
N LYS A 55 38.83 42.81 23.31
CA LYS A 55 39.61 43.82 22.60
C LYS A 55 40.84 43.17 21.91
N PRO A 56 41.13 43.43 20.62
CA PRO A 56 42.35 42.91 19.99
C PRO A 56 43.53 43.82 20.35
N THR A 57 44.49 43.29 21.11
CA THR A 57 45.83 43.87 21.25
C THR A 57 46.87 42.83 20.86
N ASP A 58 47.67 43.21 19.85
CA ASP A 58 49.05 42.80 19.58
C ASP A 58 49.32 41.32 19.24
N GLY A 59 49.24 41.00 17.95
CA GLY A 59 49.84 39.81 17.33
C GLY A 59 50.43 40.17 15.96
N GLY A 60 51.74 39.98 15.80
CA GLY A 60 52.54 40.33 14.62
C GLY A 60 52.22 39.50 13.36
N PRO A 61 53.01 39.66 12.28
CA PRO A 61 52.70 39.12 10.96
C PRO A 61 53.05 37.62 10.88
N ASP A 62 52.26 36.77 11.52
CA ASP A 62 52.32 35.33 11.30
C ASP A 62 51.07 34.86 10.56
N ALA A 63 51.32 34.51 9.29
CA ALA A 63 50.58 33.61 8.43
C ALA A 63 49.05 33.66 8.54
N ALA A 64 48.43 34.32 7.56
CA ALA A 64 47.17 33.83 7.04
C ALA A 64 47.33 32.31 6.85
N ILE A 65 46.52 31.50 7.54
CA ILE A 65 46.33 30.11 7.14
C ILE A 65 45.70 30.20 5.76
N ALA A 66 46.55 30.11 4.74
CA ALA A 66 46.15 30.03 3.36
C ALA A 66 45.44 28.70 3.20
N MET A 67 44.11 28.71 3.22
CA MET A 67 43.33 27.62 2.67
C MET A 67 43.46 27.73 1.15
N CYS A 68 44.34 26.91 0.57
CA CYS A 68 44.47 26.80 -0.87
C CYS A 68 43.16 26.26 -1.45
N PRO A 69 42.64 26.82 -2.56
CA PRO A 69 41.65 26.10 -3.36
C PRO A 69 42.26 24.76 -3.79
N ALA A 70 41.47 23.69 -3.72
CA ALA A 70 41.84 22.41 -4.29
C ALA A 70 42.06 22.59 -5.80
N ASN A 71 43.31 22.73 -6.21
CA ASN A 71 43.69 22.85 -7.62
C ASN A 71 43.64 21.46 -8.26
N GLY A 72 42.52 21.15 -8.92
CA GLY A 72 42.31 19.87 -9.62
C GLY A 72 42.16 18.67 -8.68
N ASP A 73 41.92 17.48 -9.25
CA ASP A 73 41.60 16.23 -8.54
C ASP A 73 42.61 15.83 -7.43
N ALA A 74 43.78 16.46 -7.38
CA ALA A 74 44.81 16.24 -6.36
C ALA A 74 44.57 16.98 -5.02
N GLY A 75 43.49 17.77 -4.87
CA GLY A 75 43.23 18.59 -3.66
C GLY A 75 41.95 18.28 -2.88
N CYS A 76 41.12 17.35 -3.33
CA CYS A 76 39.88 16.99 -2.63
C CYS A 76 40.12 15.86 -1.62
N PRO A 77 39.45 15.87 -0.45
CA PRO A 77 39.44 14.71 0.43
C PRO A 77 38.78 13.53 -0.28
N ALA A 78 39.47 12.39 -0.32
CA ALA A 78 38.93 11.18 -0.91
C ALA A 78 37.58 10.80 -0.25
N PRO A 79 36.58 10.34 -1.01
CA PRO A 79 36.62 9.97 -2.44
C PRO A 79 36.15 11.08 -3.42
N TYR A 80 36.12 12.34 -3.02
CA TYR A 80 35.51 13.40 -3.83
C TYR A 80 36.46 13.99 -4.88
N GLY A 81 35.91 14.48 -6.00
CA GLY A 81 36.63 15.13 -7.11
C GLY A 81 35.85 16.30 -7.70
N THR A 82 36.46 17.01 -8.66
CA THR A 82 35.85 18.17 -9.34
C THR A 82 35.72 17.90 -10.84
N CYS A 83 34.58 17.35 -11.27
CA CYS A 83 34.41 16.85 -12.64
C CYS A 83 33.44 17.69 -13.48
N ASN A 84 33.62 17.76 -14.80
CA ASN A 84 32.63 18.27 -15.77
C ASN A 84 32.04 19.66 -15.46
N GLY A 85 32.83 20.59 -14.93
CA GLY A 85 32.36 21.93 -14.56
C GLY A 85 31.47 21.96 -13.30
N SER A 86 31.42 20.87 -12.54
CA SER A 86 30.76 20.82 -11.22
C SER A 86 31.51 21.68 -10.21
N ALA A 87 30.85 22.00 -9.09
CA ALA A 87 31.48 22.68 -7.97
C ALA A 87 32.68 21.88 -7.43
N GLN A 88 33.63 22.58 -6.80
CA GLN A 88 34.83 21.94 -6.25
C GLN A 88 34.45 20.83 -5.25
N CYS A 89 35.01 19.65 -5.46
CA CYS A 89 34.82 18.45 -4.63
C CYS A 89 33.35 18.00 -4.48
N SER A 90 32.49 18.29 -5.45
CA SER A 90 31.08 17.88 -5.41
C SER A 90 30.80 16.51 -6.01
N THR A 91 31.74 15.95 -6.78
CA THR A 91 31.56 14.66 -7.45
C THR A 91 32.07 13.55 -6.56
N ASP A 92 31.21 12.62 -6.15
CA ASP A 92 31.62 11.43 -5.41
C ASP A 92 32.18 10.38 -6.37
N LEU A 93 33.51 10.32 -6.49
CA LEU A 93 34.16 9.38 -7.41
C LEU A 93 33.98 7.93 -6.98
N SER A 94 33.45 7.65 -5.77
CA SER A 94 33.22 6.28 -5.31
C SER A 94 31.93 5.65 -5.83
N SER A 95 30.96 6.48 -6.25
CA SER A 95 29.62 6.04 -6.65
C SER A 95 29.09 6.71 -7.92
N ASP A 96 29.69 7.81 -8.39
CA ASP A 96 29.27 8.49 -9.61
C ASP A 96 29.55 7.61 -10.83
N PHE A 97 28.47 7.22 -11.53
CA PHE A 97 28.53 6.34 -12.69
C PHE A 97 29.38 6.89 -13.85
N ASN A 98 29.44 8.21 -14.00
CA ASN A 98 30.15 8.90 -15.09
C ASN A 98 31.54 9.41 -14.69
N ASN A 99 31.89 9.33 -13.41
CA ASN A 99 33.15 9.82 -12.85
C ASN A 99 33.76 8.80 -11.86
N CYS A 100 33.69 7.52 -12.18
CA CYS A 100 34.05 6.45 -11.28
C CYS A 100 35.56 6.29 -11.12
N GLY A 101 36.08 6.54 -9.92
CA GLY A 101 37.52 6.52 -9.63
C GLY A 101 38.30 7.69 -10.23
N GLY A 102 37.65 8.56 -11.01
CA GLY A 102 38.24 9.71 -11.67
C GLY A 102 37.28 10.38 -12.65
N CYS A 103 37.50 11.67 -12.91
CA CYS A 103 36.62 12.44 -13.78
C CYS A 103 36.58 11.89 -15.21
N GLY A 104 35.37 11.80 -15.78
CA GLY A 104 35.14 11.30 -17.14
C GLY A 104 35.25 9.78 -17.31
N ILE A 105 35.52 9.03 -16.23
CA ILE A 105 35.52 7.56 -16.24
C ILE A 105 34.08 7.08 -16.05
N SER A 106 33.40 6.77 -17.15
CA SER A 106 32.04 6.23 -17.11
C SER A 106 32.03 4.72 -17.26
N CYS A 107 31.33 4.03 -16.35
CA CYS A 107 31.29 2.56 -16.30
C CYS A 107 30.52 1.91 -17.45
N GLY A 108 29.94 2.70 -18.37
CA GLY A 108 29.25 2.24 -19.58
C GLY A 108 29.99 2.49 -20.91
N GLN A 109 31.17 3.14 -20.88
CA GLN A 109 31.92 3.57 -22.08
C GLN A 109 32.69 2.41 -22.74
N GLY A 110 31.93 1.45 -23.24
CA GLY A 110 32.38 0.40 -24.19
C GLY A 110 31.21 -0.17 -25.00
N ALA A 111 29.98 0.27 -24.69
CA ALA A 111 28.73 -0.34 -25.13
C ALA A 111 27.75 0.68 -25.73
N GLY A 112 28.22 1.74 -26.41
CA GLY A 112 27.42 2.57 -27.32
C GLY A 112 26.11 3.18 -26.78
N SER A 113 25.87 3.19 -25.47
CA SER A 113 24.64 3.68 -24.87
C SER A 113 24.93 4.52 -23.65
N SER A 114 24.45 5.75 -23.68
CA SER A 114 24.41 6.71 -22.57
C SER A 114 23.34 6.37 -21.52
N THR A 115 22.71 5.20 -21.61
CA THR A 115 21.71 4.73 -20.64
C THR A 115 21.99 3.28 -20.25
N PRO A 116 21.83 2.89 -18.97
CA PRO A 116 21.89 1.49 -18.56
C PRO A 116 20.94 0.59 -19.36
N LYS A 117 19.88 1.17 -19.97
CA LYS A 117 18.72 0.50 -20.55
C LYS A 117 18.75 0.11 -22.02
N SER A 118 19.78 0.47 -22.79
CA SER A 118 19.69 0.30 -24.25
C SER A 118 20.71 -0.63 -24.91
N ASN A 119 21.52 -1.39 -24.13
CA ASN A 119 22.35 -2.45 -24.71
C ASN A 119 21.79 -3.86 -24.42
N PRO A 120 21.10 -4.51 -25.39
CA PRO A 120 20.49 -5.82 -25.21
C PRO A 120 21.48 -6.96 -24.88
N TRP A 121 22.79 -6.79 -25.11
CA TRP A 121 23.80 -7.80 -24.77
C TRP A 121 24.17 -7.86 -23.27
N VAL A 122 23.97 -6.77 -22.53
CA VAL A 122 24.21 -6.69 -21.07
C VAL A 122 22.96 -7.16 -20.29
N TYR A 123 21.79 -7.09 -20.92
CA TYR A 123 20.49 -7.50 -20.36
C TYR A 123 20.30 -9.02 -20.24
N PHE A 124 21.14 -9.83 -20.86
CA PHE A 124 20.93 -11.28 -20.94
C PHE A 124 21.15 -12.02 -19.62
N TYR A 125 21.78 -11.37 -18.63
CA TYR A 125 22.23 -12.01 -17.40
C TYR A 125 21.90 -11.20 -16.13
N GLY A 126 21.04 -10.17 -16.22
CA GLY A 126 20.58 -9.40 -15.06
C GLY A 126 21.62 -8.49 -14.40
N MET A 127 22.79 -8.30 -15.02
CA MET A 127 23.84 -7.41 -14.53
C MET A 127 23.82 -6.04 -15.21
N ILE A 128 24.23 -5.02 -14.47
CA ILE A 128 24.43 -3.64 -14.93
C ILE A 128 25.80 -3.13 -14.48
N PRO A 129 26.46 -2.29 -15.29
CA PRO A 129 27.65 -1.58 -14.84
C PRO A 129 27.29 -0.62 -13.71
N ALA A 130 28.11 -0.58 -12.67
CA ALA A 130 27.96 0.34 -11.54
C ALA A 130 29.33 0.83 -11.07
N CYS A 131 29.35 2.00 -10.42
CA CYS A 131 30.52 2.48 -9.70
C CYS A 131 30.41 2.07 -8.23
N VAL A 132 31.34 1.23 -7.76
CA VAL A 132 31.38 0.81 -6.36
C VAL A 132 32.79 0.98 -5.85
N GLY A 133 32.98 1.86 -4.86
CA GLY A 133 34.29 2.12 -4.28
C GLY A 133 35.29 2.74 -5.27
N GLY A 134 34.79 3.45 -6.28
CA GLY A 134 35.62 4.09 -7.31
C GLY A 134 36.15 3.13 -8.37
N GLN A 135 35.54 1.94 -8.47
CA GLN A 135 35.83 0.99 -9.52
C GLN A 135 34.56 0.65 -10.29
N CYS A 136 34.67 0.61 -11.61
CA CYS A 136 33.61 0.12 -12.46
C CYS A 136 33.51 -1.40 -12.32
N THR A 137 32.39 -1.88 -11.80
CA THR A 137 32.08 -3.30 -11.61
C THR A 137 30.75 -3.64 -12.27
N ALA A 138 30.56 -4.91 -12.58
CA ALA A 138 29.23 -5.44 -12.89
C ALA A 138 28.51 -5.76 -11.58
N THR A 139 27.23 -5.40 -11.48
CA THR A 139 26.39 -5.65 -10.30
C THR A 139 24.99 -6.06 -10.73
N CYS A 140 24.25 -6.74 -9.87
CA CYS A 140 22.88 -7.12 -10.21
C CYS A 140 21.94 -5.91 -10.32
N ASP A 141 21.11 -5.90 -11.36
CA ASP A 141 20.03 -4.93 -11.51
C ASP A 141 18.91 -5.26 -10.54
N THR A 142 19.03 -4.74 -9.31
CA THR A 142 17.98 -4.91 -8.29
C THR A 142 16.73 -4.07 -8.57
N SER A 143 16.73 -3.20 -9.58
CA SER A 143 15.54 -2.43 -9.97
C SER A 143 14.60 -3.26 -10.85
N THR A 144 15.16 -4.08 -11.74
CA THR A 144 14.40 -4.99 -12.60
C THR A 144 14.24 -6.37 -11.94
N TYR A 145 15.30 -6.84 -11.27
CA TYR A 145 15.37 -8.17 -10.65
C TYR A 145 15.75 -8.07 -9.17
N PRO A 146 14.84 -7.56 -8.31
CA PRO A 146 15.14 -7.23 -6.91
C PRO A 146 15.62 -8.42 -6.06
N TYR A 147 15.35 -9.65 -6.50
CA TYR A 147 15.65 -10.89 -5.77
C TYR A 147 16.82 -11.69 -6.34
N TYR A 148 17.41 -11.28 -7.46
CA TYR A 148 18.53 -12.02 -8.04
C TYR A 148 19.87 -11.50 -7.53
N ARG A 149 20.80 -12.41 -7.20
CA ARG A 149 22.15 -12.08 -6.74
C ARG A 149 23.20 -12.93 -7.47
N ASP A 150 24.37 -12.35 -7.64
CA ASP A 150 25.60 -13.04 -8.02
C ASP A 150 26.20 -13.66 -6.74
N CYS A 151 26.02 -14.97 -6.58
CA CYS A 151 26.47 -15.68 -5.38
C CYS A 151 27.80 -16.41 -5.56
N ASN A 152 28.29 -16.53 -6.79
CA ASN A 152 29.59 -17.15 -7.09
C ASN A 152 30.70 -16.08 -7.29
N GLY A 153 30.33 -14.80 -7.39
CA GLY A 153 31.21 -13.66 -7.62
C GLY A 153 31.74 -13.57 -9.06
N TYR A 154 31.14 -14.32 -9.99
CA TYR A 154 31.58 -14.40 -11.37
C TYR A 154 30.60 -13.64 -12.27
N ALA A 155 30.97 -12.39 -12.60
CA ALA A 155 30.15 -11.55 -13.47
C ALA A 155 29.86 -12.11 -14.89
N GLY A 156 30.51 -13.21 -15.28
CA GLY A 156 30.35 -13.81 -16.60
C GLY A 156 29.10 -14.68 -16.76
N ASP A 157 28.49 -15.17 -15.67
CA ASP A 157 27.20 -15.87 -15.72
C ASP A 157 26.02 -15.08 -15.15
N GLY A 158 26.29 -13.93 -14.51
CA GLY A 158 25.27 -12.92 -14.20
C GLY A 158 24.74 -12.90 -12.77
N CYS A 159 23.41 -12.76 -12.66
CA CYS A 159 22.68 -12.81 -11.41
C CYS A 159 21.81 -14.05 -11.44
N GLU A 160 22.34 -15.17 -10.98
CA GLU A 160 21.79 -16.50 -11.26
C GLU A 160 20.82 -16.97 -10.18
N ILE A 161 20.97 -16.43 -8.96
CA ILE A 161 20.34 -17.00 -7.78
C ILE A 161 19.18 -16.12 -7.32
N ASP A 162 17.98 -16.69 -7.35
CA ASP A 162 16.79 -16.10 -6.74
C ASP A 162 16.81 -16.31 -5.22
N VAL A 163 17.20 -15.27 -4.48
CA VAL A 163 17.24 -15.30 -3.02
C VAL A 163 15.84 -15.27 -2.39
N GLN A 164 14.77 -15.14 -3.17
CA GLN A 164 13.41 -15.16 -2.64
C GLN A 164 12.92 -16.59 -2.35
N SER A 165 13.42 -17.57 -3.10
CA SER A 165 12.91 -18.94 -3.10
C SER A 165 13.99 -20.02 -3.03
N ASP A 166 15.27 -19.69 -3.28
CA ASP A 166 16.36 -20.64 -3.14
C ASP A 166 16.64 -20.95 -1.67
N VAL A 167 16.38 -22.20 -1.28
CA VAL A 167 16.61 -22.73 0.06
C VAL A 167 18.08 -22.64 0.51
N ASN A 168 19.03 -22.58 -0.42
CA ASN A 168 20.46 -22.48 -0.12
C ASN A 168 20.97 -21.03 -0.08
N ASN A 169 20.16 -20.07 -0.52
CA ASN A 169 20.55 -18.66 -0.66
C ASN A 169 19.42 -17.72 -0.21
N CYS A 170 18.71 -18.07 0.85
CA CYS A 170 17.47 -17.42 1.23
C CYS A 170 17.69 -16.02 1.80
N GLY A 171 17.25 -14.99 1.10
CA GLY A 171 17.44 -13.57 1.41
C GLY A 171 18.86 -13.04 1.21
N ALA A 172 19.88 -13.91 1.17
CA ALA A 172 21.25 -13.57 0.84
C ALA A 172 22.02 -14.82 0.37
N CYS A 173 23.07 -14.60 -0.43
CA CYS A 173 23.96 -15.65 -0.88
C CYS A 173 24.54 -16.45 0.29
N GLY A 174 24.48 -17.78 0.18
CA GLY A 174 24.97 -18.72 1.20
C GLY A 174 24.10 -18.82 2.47
N ASN A 175 22.97 -18.13 2.55
CA ASN A 175 22.04 -18.28 3.67
C ASN A 175 21.15 -19.52 3.49
N VAL A 176 21.67 -20.67 3.89
CA VAL A 176 20.98 -21.96 3.78
C VAL A 176 19.92 -22.09 4.88
N CYS A 177 18.68 -22.40 4.49
CA CYS A 177 17.62 -22.67 5.43
C CYS A 177 17.83 -24.01 6.17
N PRO A 178 17.32 -24.14 7.41
CA PRO A 178 17.38 -25.39 8.14
C PRO A 178 16.73 -26.55 7.34
N ALA A 179 17.20 -27.77 7.58
CA ALA A 179 16.69 -28.95 6.89
C ALA A 179 15.15 -29.05 6.99
N GLY A 180 14.49 -29.22 5.84
CA GLY A 180 13.03 -29.29 5.74
C GLY A 180 12.30 -27.94 5.84
N THR A 181 13.03 -26.82 5.93
CA THR A 181 12.45 -25.47 5.99
C THR A 181 12.51 -24.82 4.61
N PRO A 182 11.39 -24.33 4.05
CA PRO A 182 11.38 -23.67 2.75
C PRO A 182 12.00 -22.27 2.82
N CYS A 183 12.39 -21.70 1.68
CA CYS A 183 12.62 -20.26 1.56
C CYS A 183 11.37 -19.61 0.98
N VAL A 184 10.75 -18.69 1.72
CA VAL A 184 9.54 -18.00 1.31
C VAL A 184 9.74 -16.52 1.54
N ALA A 185 9.59 -15.73 0.47
CA ALA A 185 9.76 -14.28 0.52
C ALA A 185 11.09 -13.86 1.16
N ALA A 186 12.20 -14.51 0.77
CA ALA A 186 13.54 -14.25 1.28
C ALA A 186 13.75 -14.54 2.79
N GLN A 187 12.86 -15.34 3.39
CA GLN A 187 12.97 -15.81 4.77
C GLN A 187 12.82 -17.32 4.86
N CYS A 188 13.60 -17.94 5.74
CA CYS A 188 13.47 -19.37 6.00
C CYS A 188 12.23 -19.64 6.84
N GLY A 189 11.32 -20.44 6.29
CA GLY A 189 10.10 -20.89 6.91
C GLY A 189 8.86 -20.18 6.39
N CYS A 190 7.72 -20.61 6.91
CA CYS A 190 6.44 -19.97 6.65
C CYS A 190 6.11 -18.93 7.74
N PRO A 191 5.30 -17.90 7.42
CA PRO A 191 4.88 -16.92 8.41
C PRO A 191 3.92 -17.57 9.43
N THR A 192 3.80 -16.97 10.61
CA THR A 192 3.05 -17.56 11.73
C THR A 192 1.54 -17.67 11.49
N ASP A 193 1.01 -16.84 10.60
CA ASP A 193 -0.40 -16.82 10.19
C ASP A 193 -0.71 -17.78 9.04
N ALA A 194 0.30 -18.40 8.42
CA ALA A 194 0.17 -19.45 7.41
C ALA A 194 1.31 -20.48 7.56
N PRO A 195 1.38 -21.22 8.68
CA PRO A 195 2.57 -21.96 9.08
C PRO A 195 2.87 -23.21 8.23
N ASP A 196 1.92 -23.67 7.42
CA ASP A 196 1.99 -24.95 6.73
C ASP A 196 2.46 -24.79 5.29
N PHE A 197 3.55 -25.46 4.91
CA PHE A 197 4.10 -25.37 3.55
C PHE A 197 3.50 -26.44 2.64
N CYS A 198 2.72 -26.01 1.64
CA CYS A 198 2.14 -26.88 0.62
C CYS A 198 2.54 -26.42 -0.78
N SER A 199 3.07 -27.34 -1.60
CA SER A 199 3.30 -27.10 -3.04
C SER A 199 4.02 -25.79 -3.38
N GLY A 200 5.03 -25.39 -2.58
CA GLY A 200 5.82 -24.18 -2.84
C GLY A 200 5.30 -22.90 -2.17
N ARG A 201 4.18 -22.96 -1.44
CA ARG A 201 3.56 -21.79 -0.78
C ARG A 201 3.14 -22.13 0.64
N CYS A 202 2.96 -21.10 1.43
CA CYS A 202 2.52 -21.19 2.83
C CYS A 202 1.00 -21.02 2.93
N PHE A 203 0.37 -21.84 3.75
CA PHE A 203 -1.07 -21.91 3.97
C PHE A 203 -1.38 -22.06 5.47
N ASP A 204 -2.56 -21.63 5.90
CA ASP A 204 -3.14 -21.95 7.21
C ASP A 204 -4.14 -23.08 7.04
N LEU A 205 -3.70 -24.32 7.30
CA LEU A 205 -4.56 -25.49 7.10
C LEU A 205 -5.80 -25.47 8.00
N LYS A 206 -5.88 -24.57 8.99
CA LYS A 206 -7.04 -24.46 9.87
C LYS A 206 -8.17 -23.61 9.30
N LYS A 207 -7.88 -22.77 8.31
CA LYS A 207 -8.80 -21.74 7.83
C LYS A 207 -8.95 -21.70 6.32
N GLU A 208 -7.97 -22.20 5.58
CA GLU A 208 -8.00 -22.07 4.13
C GLU A 208 -8.80 -23.20 3.48
N HIS A 209 -9.80 -22.78 2.70
CA HIS A 209 -10.76 -23.65 2.03
C HIS A 209 -10.10 -24.72 1.15
N ASP A 210 -9.02 -24.36 0.44
CA ASP A 210 -8.38 -25.25 -0.54
C ASP A 210 -7.30 -26.17 0.06
N ASN A 211 -6.95 -25.97 1.34
CA ASN A 211 -5.97 -26.78 2.06
C ASN A 211 -6.45 -27.06 3.49
N CYS A 212 -7.71 -27.45 3.66
CA CYS A 212 -8.31 -27.61 4.98
C CYS A 212 -7.87 -28.91 5.66
N GLY A 213 -7.11 -28.81 6.74
CA GLY A 213 -6.60 -29.93 7.55
C GLY A 213 -5.38 -30.64 6.95
N ALA A 214 -5.21 -30.61 5.63
CA ALA A 214 -4.05 -31.14 4.92
C ALA A 214 -3.87 -30.45 3.55
N CYS A 215 -2.63 -30.45 3.04
CA CYS A 215 -2.32 -29.92 1.72
C CYS A 215 -3.20 -30.55 0.62
N GLY A 216 -3.83 -29.72 -0.21
CA GLY A 216 -4.70 -30.13 -1.31
C GLY A 216 -6.08 -30.66 -0.87
N THR A 217 -6.43 -30.58 0.40
CA THR A 217 -7.77 -30.96 0.89
C THR A 217 -8.72 -29.78 0.72
N GLN A 218 -9.42 -29.74 -0.40
CA GLN A 218 -10.39 -28.70 -0.70
C GLN A 218 -11.76 -29.03 -0.08
N CYS A 219 -12.37 -28.06 0.60
CA CYS A 219 -13.75 -28.15 1.05
C CYS A 219 -14.73 -28.07 -0.12
N SER A 220 -15.94 -28.60 0.04
CA SER A 220 -16.99 -28.32 -0.95
C SER A 220 -17.26 -26.82 -1.00
N TYR A 221 -17.67 -26.29 -2.17
CA TYR A 221 -17.88 -24.85 -2.42
C TYR A 221 -18.75 -24.11 -1.38
N THR A 222 -19.63 -24.85 -0.69
CA THR A 222 -20.55 -24.29 0.32
C THR A 222 -20.11 -24.54 1.76
N GLN A 223 -19.06 -25.33 1.96
CA GLN A 223 -18.44 -25.56 3.26
C GLN A 223 -17.37 -24.50 3.53
N VAL A 224 -17.05 -24.33 4.81
CA VAL A 224 -15.97 -23.48 5.29
C VAL A 224 -14.95 -24.34 6.04
N CYS A 225 -13.68 -23.93 6.02
CA CYS A 225 -12.67 -24.59 6.82
C CYS A 225 -12.69 -24.02 8.25
N VAL A 226 -13.03 -24.87 9.22
CA VAL A 226 -13.07 -24.51 10.65
C VAL A 226 -12.14 -25.47 11.39
N ASP A 227 -11.06 -24.93 11.96
CA ASP A 227 -10.07 -25.69 12.70
C ASP A 227 -9.54 -26.94 11.95
N GLY A 228 -9.38 -26.81 10.64
CA GLY A 228 -8.84 -27.86 9.77
C GLY A 228 -9.86 -28.92 9.37
N LYS A 229 -11.16 -28.61 9.49
CA LYS A 229 -12.25 -29.47 9.02
C LYS A 229 -13.20 -28.69 8.13
N CYS A 230 -13.63 -29.34 7.06
CA CYS A 230 -14.67 -28.82 6.21
C CYS A 230 -16.03 -28.99 6.88
N GLU A 231 -16.62 -27.88 7.30
CA GLU A 231 -17.88 -27.85 8.04
C GLU A 231 -18.87 -26.91 7.34
N CYS A 232 -20.16 -27.16 7.53
CA CYS A 232 -21.17 -26.22 7.05
C CYS A 232 -21.24 -25.00 7.96
N PRO A 233 -21.63 -23.82 7.42
CA PRO A 233 -21.93 -22.67 8.26
C PRO A 233 -22.93 -23.01 9.38
N PRO A 234 -22.87 -22.33 10.53
CA PRO A 234 -23.78 -22.59 11.64
C PRO A 234 -25.25 -22.58 11.21
N GLY A 235 -26.02 -23.59 11.65
CA GLY A 235 -27.44 -23.74 11.31
C GLY A 235 -27.73 -24.52 10.03
N GLN A 236 -26.69 -24.89 9.27
CA GLN A 236 -26.83 -25.68 8.06
C GLN A 236 -26.30 -27.11 8.23
N ILE A 237 -26.81 -28.03 7.41
CA ILE A 237 -26.30 -29.40 7.32
C ILE A 237 -25.84 -29.70 5.90
N LEU A 238 -24.93 -30.66 5.76
CA LEU A 238 -24.43 -31.07 4.45
C LEU A 238 -25.44 -32.01 3.76
N CYS A 239 -26.12 -31.49 2.74
CA CYS A 239 -26.98 -32.24 1.84
C CYS A 239 -26.23 -32.54 0.54
N GLY A 240 -25.61 -33.73 0.48
CA GLY A 240 -24.73 -34.11 -0.63
C GLY A 240 -23.43 -33.30 -0.60
N TYR A 241 -23.30 -32.33 -1.51
CA TYR A 241 -22.15 -31.41 -1.57
C TYR A 241 -22.53 -29.98 -1.18
N GLN A 242 -23.79 -29.71 -0.81
CA GLN A 242 -24.27 -28.37 -0.49
C GLN A 242 -24.64 -28.26 0.99
N CYS A 243 -24.18 -27.20 1.63
CA CYS A 243 -24.67 -26.81 2.95
C CYS A 243 -26.04 -26.15 2.77
N VAL A 244 -27.02 -26.69 3.49
CA VAL A 244 -28.43 -26.30 3.36
C VAL A 244 -29.01 -26.02 4.73
N ASP A 245 -29.75 -24.92 4.84
CA ASP A 245 -30.58 -24.61 6.00
C ASP A 245 -31.91 -25.35 5.89
N VAL A 246 -31.98 -26.53 6.51
CA VAL A 246 -33.20 -27.35 6.54
C VAL A 246 -34.33 -26.72 7.35
N SER A 247 -34.12 -25.61 8.05
CA SER A 247 -35.18 -24.94 8.79
C SER A 247 -36.05 -24.03 7.91
N SER A 248 -35.54 -23.63 6.73
CA SER A 248 -36.14 -22.62 5.86
C SER A 248 -36.14 -23.00 4.37
N ASP A 249 -35.29 -23.94 3.95
CA ASP A 249 -35.26 -24.40 2.56
C ASP A 249 -36.45 -25.32 2.24
N GLY A 250 -37.35 -24.84 1.38
CA GLY A 250 -38.52 -25.57 0.90
C GLY A 250 -38.20 -26.87 0.14
N ALA A 251 -36.99 -27.04 -0.40
CA ALA A 251 -36.57 -28.28 -1.06
C ALA A 251 -35.91 -29.29 -0.11
N ASN A 252 -35.57 -28.88 1.11
CA ASN A 252 -34.81 -29.67 2.09
C ASN A 252 -35.38 -29.52 3.51
N CYS A 253 -36.69 -29.36 3.64
CA CYS A 253 -37.29 -28.93 4.89
C CYS A 253 -37.23 -30.01 5.98
N GLY A 254 -36.58 -29.73 7.09
CA GLY A 254 -36.34 -30.67 8.20
C GLY A 254 -35.31 -31.77 7.90
N ALA A 255 -35.08 -32.10 6.63
CA ALA A 255 -34.08 -33.08 6.17
C ALA A 255 -33.75 -32.89 4.69
N CYS A 256 -32.54 -33.30 4.29
CA CYS A 256 -32.09 -33.27 2.89
C CYS A 256 -33.08 -33.96 1.95
N GLY A 257 -33.47 -33.28 0.87
CA GLY A 257 -34.39 -33.77 -0.15
C GLY A 257 -35.87 -33.82 0.26
N ASN A 258 -36.24 -33.33 1.46
CA ASN A 258 -37.64 -33.25 1.86
C ASN A 258 -38.30 -31.99 1.28
N VAL A 259 -38.76 -32.10 0.04
CA VAL A 259 -39.46 -31.01 -0.67
C VAL A 259 -40.85 -30.81 -0.08
N CYS A 260 -41.18 -29.58 0.29
CA CYS A 260 -42.52 -29.26 0.78
C CYS A 260 -43.56 -29.44 -0.34
N PRO A 261 -44.66 -30.17 -0.07
CA PRO A 261 -45.72 -30.35 -1.05
C PRO A 261 -46.37 -29.00 -1.35
N GLU A 262 -46.79 -28.80 -2.60
CA GLU A 262 -47.75 -27.75 -2.90
C GLU A 262 -49.01 -28.00 -2.05
N VAL A 263 -49.38 -27.03 -1.21
CA VAL A 263 -50.46 -27.21 -0.23
C VAL A 263 -51.78 -27.45 -0.96
N PRO A 264 -52.61 -28.44 -0.57
CA PRO A 264 -53.94 -28.64 -1.14
C PRO A 264 -54.81 -27.38 -1.04
N ARG A 265 -55.59 -27.08 -2.09
CA ARG A 265 -56.37 -25.83 -2.22
C ARG A 265 -57.37 -25.56 -1.08
N ASP A 266 -57.77 -26.60 -0.35
CA ASP A 266 -58.73 -26.56 0.76
C ASP A 266 -58.12 -26.11 2.09
N GLU A 267 -56.78 -26.17 2.24
CA GLU A 267 -56.05 -25.64 3.41
C GLU A 267 -55.40 -24.26 3.14
N GLN A 268 -55.57 -23.72 1.94
CA GLN A 268 -55.00 -22.43 1.53
C GLN A 268 -55.86 -21.24 1.98
N CYS A 269 -55.20 -20.11 2.24
CA CYS A 269 -55.89 -18.86 2.52
C CYS A 269 -56.69 -18.44 1.28
N SER A 270 -57.94 -18.02 1.46
CA SER A 270 -58.77 -17.49 0.36
C SER A 270 -58.12 -16.29 -0.33
N GLN A 271 -57.33 -15.52 0.43
CA GLN A 271 -56.34 -14.57 -0.03
C GLN A 271 -55.08 -14.74 0.81
N MET A 272 -53.93 -14.92 0.16
CA MET A 272 -52.67 -15.04 0.88
C MET A 272 -52.27 -13.69 1.49
N PRO A 273 -51.82 -13.66 2.76
CA PRO A 273 -51.21 -12.46 3.33
C PRO A 273 -50.06 -11.95 2.44
N PRO A 274 -49.86 -10.62 2.33
CA PRO A 274 -48.78 -10.03 1.52
C PRO A 274 -47.40 -10.63 1.79
N HIS A 275 -46.62 -10.85 0.73
CA HIS A 275 -45.25 -11.37 0.79
C HIS A 275 -45.11 -12.72 1.52
N THR A 276 -46.15 -13.54 1.52
CA THR A 276 -46.11 -14.89 2.10
C THR A 276 -46.22 -15.97 1.05
N MET A 277 -45.64 -17.12 1.37
CA MET A 277 -45.84 -18.38 0.68
C MET A 277 -46.05 -19.50 1.69
N TYR A 278 -46.62 -20.61 1.26
CA TYR A 278 -46.52 -21.84 2.03
C TYR A 278 -45.16 -22.49 1.73
N GLY A 279 -44.40 -22.79 2.77
CA GLY A 279 -43.01 -23.22 2.61
C GLY A 279 -42.50 -24.01 3.81
N CYS A 280 -41.17 -24.00 3.95
CA CYS A 280 -40.51 -24.54 5.12
C CYS A 280 -40.42 -23.47 6.21
N SER A 281 -40.91 -23.78 7.39
CA SER A 281 -40.73 -22.93 8.57
C SER A 281 -40.39 -23.79 9.77
N ALA A 282 -39.28 -23.47 10.44
CA ALA A 282 -38.74 -24.24 11.56
C ALA A 282 -38.59 -25.76 11.26
N GLY A 283 -38.29 -26.11 10.00
CA GLY A 283 -38.11 -27.49 9.56
C GLY A 283 -39.40 -28.28 9.34
N ALA A 284 -40.56 -27.62 9.33
CA ALA A 284 -41.84 -28.22 9.00
C ALA A 284 -42.48 -27.57 7.76
N CYS A 285 -43.05 -28.40 6.89
CA CYS A 285 -43.79 -27.95 5.70
C CYS A 285 -45.24 -27.55 6.05
N GLY A 286 -45.82 -26.67 5.23
CA GLY A 286 -47.23 -26.29 5.30
C GLY A 286 -47.53 -25.10 6.20
N ALA A 287 -46.52 -24.50 6.82
CA ALA A 287 -46.63 -23.21 7.50
C ALA A 287 -46.49 -22.05 6.50
N LEU A 288 -47.11 -20.90 6.82
CA LEU A 288 -46.81 -19.65 6.12
C LEU A 288 -45.37 -19.21 6.47
N SER A 289 -44.62 -18.83 5.45
CA SER A 289 -43.29 -18.24 5.52
C SER A 289 -43.24 -17.02 4.61
N CYS A 290 -42.27 -16.12 4.81
CA CYS A 290 -42.03 -15.05 3.86
C CYS A 290 -41.63 -15.63 2.50
N ASP A 291 -42.11 -15.01 1.44
CA ASP A 291 -41.74 -15.37 0.07
C ASP A 291 -40.36 -14.81 -0.31
N TRP A 292 -39.94 -15.07 -1.55
CA TRP A 292 -38.64 -14.66 -2.06
C TRP A 292 -38.50 -13.15 -2.33
N SER A 293 -39.52 -12.34 -2.01
CA SER A 293 -39.48 -10.88 -2.14
C SER A 293 -38.54 -10.19 -1.14
N GLY A 294 -38.00 -10.94 -0.17
CA GLY A 294 -37.03 -10.45 0.80
C GLY A 294 -37.62 -9.65 1.96
N TYR A 295 -38.94 -9.67 2.13
CA TYR A 295 -39.62 -9.08 3.28
C TYR A 295 -39.51 -10.00 4.50
N LEU A 296 -39.57 -9.41 5.69
CA LEU A 296 -39.49 -10.11 6.98
C LEU A 296 -40.78 -9.90 7.78
N ASP A 297 -41.21 -10.97 8.46
CA ASP A 297 -42.22 -10.94 9.51
C ASP A 297 -41.57 -10.49 10.84
N CYS A 298 -41.50 -9.18 11.05
CA CYS A 298 -40.88 -8.62 12.25
C CYS A 298 -41.80 -8.56 13.47
N ASN A 299 -43.12 -8.69 13.27
CA ASN A 299 -44.08 -8.75 14.37
C ASN A 299 -44.31 -10.21 14.85
N GLY A 300 -43.80 -11.19 14.08
CA GLY A 300 -43.79 -12.62 14.36
C GLY A 300 -45.16 -13.28 14.20
N ASP A 301 -46.10 -12.66 13.50
CA ASP A 301 -47.50 -13.02 13.55
C ASP A 301 -47.94 -14.03 12.47
N LEU A 302 -47.04 -14.48 11.60
CA LEU A 302 -47.29 -15.56 10.62
C LEU A 302 -47.81 -16.85 11.25
N ARG A 303 -47.52 -17.09 12.54
CA ARG A 303 -48.09 -18.21 13.32
C ARG A 303 -49.62 -18.17 13.42
N LYS A 304 -50.26 -17.04 13.14
CA LYS A 304 -51.72 -16.89 13.07
C LYS A 304 -52.30 -17.47 11.77
N GLY A 305 -51.47 -18.00 10.87
CA GLY A 305 -51.89 -18.49 9.56
C GLY A 305 -52.53 -17.37 8.75
N CYS A 306 -53.64 -17.65 8.09
CA CYS A 306 -54.33 -16.67 7.23
C CYS A 306 -54.85 -15.40 7.92
N ALA A 307 -54.74 -15.29 9.25
CA ALA A 307 -55.07 -14.09 10.00
C ALA A 307 -53.85 -13.18 10.29
N SER A 308 -52.66 -13.53 9.78
CA SER A 308 -51.46 -12.67 9.82
C SER A 308 -51.60 -11.48 8.86
N ASP A 309 -50.84 -10.42 9.10
CA ASP A 309 -50.69 -9.32 8.13
C ASP A 309 -49.62 -9.59 7.05
N GLY A 310 -48.85 -10.68 7.19
CA GLY A 310 -47.93 -11.18 6.18
C GLY A 310 -46.45 -11.01 6.55
N CYS A 311 -45.62 -10.62 5.58
CA CYS A 311 -44.26 -10.15 5.82
C CYS A 311 -44.16 -8.71 5.35
N GLU A 312 -44.15 -7.76 6.28
CA GLU A 312 -44.44 -6.35 6.00
C GLU A 312 -43.20 -5.48 6.00
N THR A 313 -42.08 -6.02 6.50
CA THR A 313 -40.87 -5.24 6.70
C THR A 313 -39.87 -5.49 5.59
N ASN A 314 -39.47 -4.44 4.87
CA ASN A 314 -38.40 -4.52 3.88
C ASN A 314 -37.04 -4.17 4.51
N PRO A 315 -36.19 -5.17 4.84
CA PRO A 315 -34.89 -4.91 5.46
C PRO A 315 -33.87 -4.31 4.49
N ALA A 316 -34.22 -4.13 3.21
CA ALA A 316 -33.30 -3.63 2.19
C ALA A 316 -32.96 -2.15 2.35
N ASN A 317 -33.90 -1.39 2.85
CA ASN A 317 -33.81 0.07 2.89
C ASN A 317 -34.53 0.68 4.10
N ASP A 318 -35.17 -0.13 4.96
CA ASP A 318 -35.78 0.36 6.18
C ASP A 318 -34.69 0.67 7.23
N PRO A 319 -34.50 1.94 7.62
CA PRO A 319 -33.54 2.32 8.65
C PRO A 319 -33.90 1.79 10.06
N ASN A 320 -35.10 1.25 10.28
CA ASN A 320 -35.49 0.63 11.55
C ASN A 320 -35.33 -0.89 11.57
N ASN A 321 -35.09 -1.52 10.42
CA ASN A 321 -35.02 -2.97 10.26
C ASN A 321 -33.90 -3.37 9.29
N CYS A 322 -32.76 -2.69 9.37
CA CYS A 322 -31.73 -2.80 8.35
C CYS A 322 -31.03 -4.16 8.37
N GLY A 323 -31.22 -4.96 7.32
CA GLY A 323 -30.68 -6.31 7.20
C GLY A 323 -31.40 -7.36 8.07
N ALA A 324 -32.01 -6.96 9.18
CA ALA A 324 -32.83 -7.82 10.04
C ALA A 324 -33.84 -7.02 10.87
N CYS A 325 -34.86 -7.70 11.37
CA CYS A 325 -35.89 -7.12 12.24
C CYS A 325 -35.29 -6.44 13.47
N GLY A 326 -35.74 -5.21 13.74
CA GLY A 326 -35.33 -4.41 14.91
C GLY A 326 -33.91 -3.84 14.84
N VAL A 327 -33.17 -4.05 13.75
CA VAL A 327 -31.86 -3.42 13.53
C VAL A 327 -32.06 -1.97 13.10
N LYS A 328 -32.16 -1.10 14.10
CA LYS A 328 -32.35 0.33 13.90
C LYS A 328 -31.02 1.05 13.76
N CYS A 329 -30.86 1.78 12.67
CA CYS A 329 -29.71 2.62 12.42
C CYS A 329 -29.72 3.86 13.31
N ALA A 330 -28.54 4.25 13.78
CA ALA A 330 -28.35 5.44 14.58
C ALA A 330 -28.50 6.71 13.72
N ALA A 331 -28.59 7.87 14.39
CA ALA A 331 -28.65 9.14 13.68
C ALA A 331 -27.38 9.34 12.84
N GLY A 332 -27.57 9.62 11.54
CA GLY A 332 -26.48 9.77 10.57
C GLY A 332 -26.03 8.46 9.89
N GLU A 333 -26.57 7.32 10.31
CA GLU A 333 -26.38 6.04 9.61
C GLU A 333 -27.49 5.81 8.59
N VAL A 334 -27.16 5.02 7.57
CA VAL A 334 -28.10 4.62 6.52
C VAL A 334 -28.05 3.12 6.32
N CYS A 335 -29.18 2.52 5.99
CA CYS A 335 -29.23 1.09 5.71
C CYS A 335 -28.60 0.78 4.34
N GLY A 336 -27.56 -0.04 4.28
CA GLY A 336 -26.94 -0.39 3.01
C GLY A 336 -26.09 -1.65 3.05
N ASN A 337 -25.55 -2.03 1.90
CA ASN A 337 -24.77 -3.25 1.72
C ASN A 337 -23.43 -2.94 1.04
N LEU A 338 -22.34 -2.89 1.83
CA LEU A 338 -20.99 -2.71 1.29
C LEU A 338 -20.48 -4.01 0.65
N GLN A 339 -19.59 -3.88 -0.33
CA GLN A 339 -18.88 -5.04 -0.93
C GLN A 339 -17.77 -5.61 -0.02
N ASP A 340 -18.08 -5.84 1.25
CA ASP A 340 -17.16 -6.41 2.23
C ASP A 340 -17.60 -7.79 2.75
N GLY A 341 -18.62 -8.38 2.12
CA GLY A 341 -19.12 -9.71 2.45
C GLY A 341 -19.88 -9.80 3.77
N LYS A 342 -20.08 -8.69 4.48
CA LYS A 342 -20.80 -8.66 5.77
C LYS A 342 -22.31 -8.47 5.62
N GLY A 343 -22.80 -8.38 4.38
CA GLY A 343 -24.20 -8.17 4.07
C GLY A 343 -24.72 -6.80 4.49
N ARG A 344 -26.05 -6.68 4.39
CA ARG A 344 -26.77 -5.44 4.62
C ARG A 344 -26.85 -5.10 6.11
N ARG A 345 -26.54 -3.85 6.45
CA ARG A 345 -26.44 -3.35 7.83
C ARG A 345 -26.49 -1.82 7.87
N CYS A 346 -26.55 -1.27 9.06
CA CYS A 346 -26.39 0.17 9.26
C CYS A 346 -24.94 0.57 8.95
N ILE A 347 -24.79 1.52 8.04
CA ILE A 347 -23.48 2.00 7.60
C ILE A 347 -23.35 3.46 8.01
N SER A 348 -22.27 3.73 8.73
CA SER A 348 -21.70 5.07 8.86
C SER A 348 -20.51 5.16 7.93
N CYS A 349 -20.50 6.17 7.06
CA CYS A 349 -19.31 6.48 6.29
C CYS A 349 -18.34 7.29 7.14
N GLU A 350 -17.04 7.11 6.90
CA GLU A 350 -16.01 7.96 7.50
C GLU A 350 -16.33 9.45 7.28
N ALA A 351 -15.87 10.31 8.19
CA ALA A 351 -16.16 11.75 8.12
C ALA A 351 -15.82 12.33 6.74
N GLY A 352 -16.77 13.05 6.15
CA GLY A 352 -16.64 13.66 4.81
C GLY A 352 -17.00 12.75 3.63
N LYS A 353 -17.28 11.46 3.85
CA LYS A 353 -17.77 10.55 2.81
C LYS A 353 -19.29 10.39 2.88
N ALA A 354 -19.90 10.18 1.72
CA ALA A 354 -21.33 9.90 1.59
C ALA A 354 -21.55 8.47 1.10
N LEU A 355 -22.61 7.81 1.57
CA LEU A 355 -23.00 6.50 1.04
C LEU A 355 -23.68 6.69 -0.32
N CYS A 356 -23.04 6.18 -1.36
CA CYS A 356 -23.61 6.14 -2.69
C CYS A 356 -24.06 4.73 -3.03
N ARG A 357 -25.36 4.62 -3.32
CA ARG A 357 -25.97 3.38 -3.79
C ARG A 357 -25.75 3.23 -5.28
N ARG A 358 -25.03 2.18 -5.68
CA ARG A 358 -24.72 1.91 -7.09
C ARG A 358 -25.56 0.75 -7.65
N SER A 359 -26.00 -0.17 -6.79
CA SER A 359 -26.87 -1.30 -7.11
C SER A 359 -27.52 -1.83 -5.82
N ALA A 360 -28.37 -2.85 -5.92
CA ALA A 360 -29.00 -3.51 -4.77
C ALA A 360 -27.97 -4.00 -3.73
N ASP A 361 -26.78 -4.42 -4.17
CA ASP A 361 -25.76 -5.08 -3.32
C ASP A 361 -24.34 -4.51 -3.53
N ASN A 362 -24.23 -3.24 -3.90
CA ASN A 362 -22.93 -2.58 -4.07
C ASN A 362 -23.02 -1.10 -3.68
N ASP A 363 -23.23 -0.87 -2.39
CA ASP A 363 -23.12 0.46 -1.81
C ASP A 363 -21.67 0.76 -1.47
N ARG A 364 -21.27 2.03 -1.58
CA ARG A 364 -19.91 2.46 -1.24
C ARG A 364 -19.90 3.83 -0.59
N CYS A 365 -19.03 4.00 0.39
CA CYS A 365 -18.71 5.32 0.94
C CYS A 365 -17.72 6.01 0.01
N VAL A 366 -18.14 7.13 -0.58
CA VAL A 366 -17.32 7.90 -1.53
C VAL A 366 -17.15 9.33 -1.05
N ASP A 367 -16.01 9.91 -1.36
CA ASP A 367 -15.72 11.32 -1.07
C ASP A 367 -16.30 12.19 -2.20
N LEU A 368 -17.44 12.83 -1.96
CA LEU A 368 -18.07 13.69 -2.97
C LEU A 368 -17.26 14.95 -3.28
N LEU A 369 -16.24 15.29 -2.48
CA LEU A 369 -15.44 16.49 -2.66
C LEU A 369 -14.20 16.26 -3.52
N ASN A 370 -13.65 15.05 -3.53
CA ASN A 370 -12.38 14.75 -4.17
C ASN A 370 -12.39 13.50 -5.08
N ASP A 371 -13.46 12.69 -5.10
CA ASP A 371 -13.58 11.53 -5.98
C ASP A 371 -14.03 11.95 -7.39
N PRO A 372 -13.17 11.81 -8.44
CA PRO A 372 -13.53 12.16 -9.80
C PRO A 372 -14.67 11.32 -10.39
N GLY A 373 -15.00 10.16 -9.81
CA GLY A 373 -16.13 9.33 -10.22
C GLY A 373 -17.44 9.62 -9.50
N ASN A 374 -17.43 10.50 -8.49
CA ASN A 374 -18.62 10.87 -7.67
C ASN A 374 -18.60 12.35 -7.28
N CYS A 375 -18.11 13.21 -8.16
CA CYS A 375 -17.80 14.60 -7.85
C CYS A 375 -19.06 15.44 -7.68
N GLY A 376 -19.29 15.95 -6.48
CA GLY A 376 -20.49 16.70 -6.12
C GLY A 376 -21.76 15.85 -5.96
N GLY A 377 -21.70 14.55 -6.29
CA GLY A 377 -22.84 13.65 -6.17
C GLY A 377 -22.53 12.21 -6.58
N CYS A 378 -23.34 11.28 -6.08
CA CYS A 378 -23.21 9.86 -6.39
C CYS A 378 -23.29 9.59 -7.90
N GLY A 379 -22.27 8.94 -8.47
CA GLY A 379 -22.22 8.60 -9.89
C GLY A 379 -22.01 9.80 -10.82
N VAL A 380 -21.78 11.00 -10.28
CA VAL A 380 -21.39 12.17 -11.08
C VAL A 380 -19.90 12.01 -11.41
N TYR A 381 -19.63 11.49 -12.60
CA TYR A 381 -18.27 11.35 -13.09
C TYR A 381 -17.81 12.68 -13.71
N CYS A 382 -16.60 13.09 -13.37
CA CYS A 382 -15.91 14.11 -14.14
C CYS A 382 -15.60 13.51 -15.51
N PRO A 383 -16.08 14.14 -16.60
CA PRO A 383 -15.93 13.58 -17.93
C PRO A 383 -14.45 13.44 -18.25
N TRP A 384 -14.04 12.21 -18.52
CA TRP A 384 -12.89 11.96 -19.38
C TRP A 384 -13.30 12.49 -20.75
N THR A 385 -12.55 13.43 -21.30
CA THR A 385 -12.82 13.89 -22.67
C THR A 385 -12.78 12.65 -23.58
N TRP A 386 -13.89 12.41 -24.28
CA TRP A 386 -14.08 11.34 -25.27
C TRP A 386 -13.27 11.66 -26.53
N LEU A 387 -11.95 11.78 -26.40
CA LEU A 387 -11.06 11.83 -27.54
C LEU A 387 -10.14 10.62 -27.48
N ASP A 388 -10.41 9.66 -28.37
CA ASP A 388 -9.51 8.57 -28.69
C ASP A 388 -8.09 9.11 -28.91
N GLY A 389 -7.19 8.81 -27.97
CA GLY A 389 -5.76 8.79 -28.22
C GLY A 389 -4.93 10.05 -27.94
N ALA A 390 -5.37 10.97 -27.08
CA ALA A 390 -4.55 12.13 -26.70
C ALA A 390 -4.80 12.57 -25.23
N ILE A 391 -3.85 12.66 -24.30
CA ILE A 391 -2.43 12.28 -24.13
C ILE A 391 -2.28 12.16 -22.60
N ASP A 392 -1.33 11.37 -22.08
CA ASP A 392 -0.94 11.24 -20.66
C ASP A 392 -0.44 12.55 -19.98
N THR A 393 -0.97 13.72 -20.35
CA THR A 393 -0.54 15.06 -19.93
C THR A 393 -1.36 15.65 -18.78
N GLY A 394 -2.50 15.04 -18.41
CA GLY A 394 -3.35 15.44 -17.29
C GLY A 394 -4.46 14.44 -16.96
N SER A 395 -5.19 14.68 -15.86
CA SER A 395 -6.29 13.83 -15.41
C SER A 395 -7.48 14.67 -14.92
N ALA A 396 -8.70 14.16 -15.12
CA ALA A 396 -9.89 14.72 -14.49
C ALA A 396 -9.75 14.66 -12.96
N ALA A 397 -10.03 15.76 -12.27
CA ALA A 397 -9.90 15.89 -10.84
C ALA A 397 -11.21 16.43 -10.24
N CYS A 398 -11.57 15.99 -9.06
CA CYS A 398 -12.65 16.62 -8.30
C CYS A 398 -12.03 17.50 -7.22
N LYS A 399 -12.47 18.76 -7.14
CA LYS A 399 -12.05 19.68 -6.08
C LYS A 399 -13.27 20.34 -5.50
N GLN A 400 -13.52 20.09 -4.22
CA GLN A 400 -14.66 20.63 -3.48
C GLN A 400 -16.01 20.31 -4.12
N GLY A 401 -16.12 19.14 -4.75
CA GLY A 401 -17.36 18.67 -5.40
C GLY A 401 -17.62 19.30 -6.76
N VAL A 402 -16.61 19.97 -7.33
CA VAL A 402 -16.66 20.53 -8.69
C VAL A 402 -15.61 19.83 -9.54
N CYS A 403 -16.01 19.38 -10.73
CA CYS A 403 -15.09 18.80 -11.68
C CYS A 403 -14.10 19.85 -12.18
N SER A 404 -12.85 19.48 -12.18
CA SER A 404 -11.70 20.26 -12.61
C SER A 404 -10.77 19.38 -13.43
N TYR A 405 -9.76 19.98 -14.05
CA TYR A 405 -8.73 19.27 -14.80
C TYR A 405 -7.37 19.59 -14.19
N GLN A 406 -6.54 18.58 -13.96
CA GLN A 406 -5.21 18.74 -13.37
C GLN A 406 -4.14 18.22 -14.33
N CYS A 407 -3.21 19.09 -14.71
CA CYS A 407 -2.04 18.73 -15.50
C CYS A 407 -1.07 17.86 -14.70
N ALA A 408 -0.35 16.97 -15.39
CA ALA A 408 0.81 16.28 -14.85
C ALA A 408 1.89 17.30 -14.43
N ALA A 409 2.77 16.90 -13.50
CA ALA A 409 3.85 17.76 -13.03
C ALA A 409 4.72 18.26 -14.20
N GLY A 410 5.05 19.56 -14.19
CA GLY A 410 5.84 20.19 -15.26
C GLY A 410 5.05 20.50 -16.54
N ARG A 411 3.72 20.39 -16.51
CA ARG A 411 2.84 20.74 -17.64
C ARG A 411 1.77 21.73 -17.25
N ALA A 412 1.29 22.50 -18.23
CA ALA A 412 0.19 23.43 -18.06
C ALA A 412 -0.68 23.55 -19.33
N ASN A 413 -1.92 23.97 -19.14
CA ASN A 413 -2.83 24.36 -20.23
C ASN A 413 -2.78 25.89 -20.36
N CYS A 414 -1.93 26.38 -21.27
CA CYS A 414 -1.68 27.82 -21.41
C CYS A 414 -2.53 28.51 -22.48
N ASP A 415 -3.25 27.75 -23.31
CA ASP A 415 -4.23 28.29 -24.27
C ASP A 415 -5.67 28.32 -23.71
N GLY A 416 -5.90 27.70 -22.56
CA GLY A 416 -7.18 27.65 -21.86
C GLY A 416 -8.19 26.68 -22.49
N LEU A 417 -7.77 25.85 -23.45
CA LEU A 417 -8.63 24.91 -24.14
C LEU A 417 -8.54 23.54 -23.47
N LEU A 418 -9.62 23.08 -22.83
CA LEU A 418 -9.59 21.78 -22.16
C LEU A 418 -9.59 20.59 -23.14
N ASP A 419 -9.99 20.84 -24.39
CA ASP A 419 -10.17 19.80 -25.41
C ASP A 419 -8.86 19.23 -25.96
N ASN A 420 -7.74 19.95 -25.81
CA ASN A 420 -6.42 19.50 -26.27
C ASN A 420 -5.43 19.17 -25.13
N GLY A 421 -5.82 19.28 -23.85
CA GLY A 421 -5.01 18.81 -22.71
C GLY A 421 -4.01 19.82 -22.13
N CYS A 422 -2.92 19.31 -21.54
CA CYS A 422 -1.86 20.12 -20.92
C CYS A 422 -0.59 20.08 -21.76
N GLU A 423 -0.65 20.77 -22.89
CA GLU A 423 0.30 20.63 -23.98
C GLU A 423 1.62 21.37 -23.74
N THR A 424 1.62 22.35 -22.83
CA THR A 424 2.79 23.18 -22.55
C THR A 424 3.69 22.56 -21.49
N LEU A 425 4.98 22.35 -21.80
CA LEU A 425 6.00 21.90 -20.85
C LEU A 425 6.60 23.07 -20.09
N THR A 426 6.15 23.31 -18.85
CA THR A 426 6.65 24.42 -18.04
C THR A 426 8.08 24.22 -17.54
N THR A 427 8.66 23.03 -17.68
CA THR A 427 10.05 22.75 -17.29
C THR A 427 11.08 23.24 -18.30
N THR A 428 10.68 23.41 -19.55
CA THR A 428 11.60 23.64 -20.68
C THR A 428 11.13 24.68 -21.68
N ASP A 429 9.83 25.02 -21.72
CA ASP A 429 9.32 26.03 -22.63
C ASP A 429 9.77 27.43 -22.19
N PRO A 430 10.60 28.14 -22.96
CA PRO A 430 11.07 29.48 -22.60
C PRO A 430 9.97 30.54 -22.62
N LEU A 431 8.79 30.27 -23.20
CA LEU A 431 7.64 31.18 -23.18
C LEU A 431 6.69 30.91 -22.00
N ASN A 432 6.85 29.79 -21.31
CA ASN A 432 5.97 29.32 -20.24
C ASN A 432 6.75 28.66 -19.09
N CYS A 433 7.92 29.21 -18.75
CA CYS A 433 8.88 28.62 -17.82
C CYS A 433 8.41 28.72 -16.37
N GLY A 434 8.13 27.57 -15.75
CA GLY A 434 7.57 27.50 -14.38
C GLY A 434 6.06 27.74 -14.32
N GLY A 435 5.44 28.21 -15.40
CA GLY A 435 4.00 28.41 -15.52
C GLY A 435 3.62 29.17 -16.80
N CYS A 436 2.33 29.24 -17.10
CA CYS A 436 1.86 29.90 -18.32
C CYS A 436 2.22 31.39 -18.37
N GLY A 437 2.78 31.83 -19.49
CA GLY A 437 3.16 33.23 -19.72
C GLY A 437 4.42 33.69 -18.97
N HIS A 438 5.12 32.79 -18.26
CA HIS A 438 6.41 33.10 -17.66
C HIS A 438 7.53 32.99 -18.70
N GLN A 439 7.72 34.08 -19.45
CA GLN A 439 8.68 34.13 -20.54
C GLN A 439 10.10 34.47 -20.04
N CYS A 440 11.06 33.60 -20.34
CA CYS A 440 12.49 33.88 -20.20
C CYS A 440 12.97 34.81 -21.32
N ASP A 441 14.06 35.53 -21.09
CA ASP A 441 14.67 36.41 -22.08
C ASP A 441 15.42 35.60 -23.15
N VAL A 442 14.66 35.01 -24.08
CA VAL A 442 15.20 34.24 -25.20
C VAL A 442 16.07 35.10 -26.11
N ALA A 443 15.81 36.42 -26.18
CA ALA A 443 16.59 37.34 -27.00
C ALA A 443 18.03 37.50 -26.49
N ASN A 444 18.21 37.42 -25.17
CA ASN A 444 19.51 37.42 -24.50
C ASN A 444 20.02 35.99 -24.16
N GLY A 445 19.39 34.96 -24.73
CA GLY A 445 19.85 33.57 -24.61
C GLY A 445 19.52 32.87 -23.29
N GLN A 446 18.54 33.36 -22.53
CA GLN A 446 18.13 32.80 -21.24
C GLN A 446 17.33 31.49 -21.43
N PRO A 447 17.83 30.32 -21.01
CA PRO A 447 17.09 29.07 -21.14
C PRO A 447 16.14 28.84 -19.96
N CYS A 448 15.08 28.07 -20.21
CA CYS A 448 14.25 27.51 -19.15
C CYS A 448 14.80 26.14 -18.72
N VAL A 449 15.17 25.99 -17.45
CA VAL A 449 15.66 24.73 -16.89
C VAL A 449 14.90 24.42 -15.61
N ASN A 450 14.26 23.26 -15.55
CA ASN A 450 13.42 22.82 -14.42
C ASN A 450 12.37 23.87 -13.99
N GLY A 451 11.85 24.65 -14.96
CA GLY A 451 10.83 25.67 -14.71
C GLY A 451 11.36 26.95 -14.07
N THR A 452 12.67 27.19 -14.14
CA THR A 452 13.29 28.46 -13.75
C THR A 452 14.06 29.04 -14.93
N CYS A 453 13.87 30.35 -15.19
CA CYS A 453 14.70 31.07 -16.15
C CYS A 453 16.07 31.31 -15.53
N LEU A 454 17.11 30.69 -16.09
CA LEU A 454 18.46 30.81 -15.54
C LEU A 454 19.17 32.05 -16.07
N GLU A 455 19.55 32.97 -15.19
CA GLU A 455 20.47 34.06 -15.51
C GLU A 455 21.91 33.63 -15.20
N VAL A 456 22.83 33.90 -16.13
CA VAL A 456 24.26 33.84 -15.84
C VAL A 456 24.76 35.28 -15.74
N PRO A 457 25.28 35.74 -14.59
CA PRO A 457 26.03 36.98 -14.56
C PRO A 457 27.34 36.77 -15.32
N CYS A 458 27.63 37.62 -16.31
CA CYS A 458 28.94 37.64 -16.92
C CYS A 458 29.97 38.09 -15.87
N ASP A 459 31.03 37.31 -15.66
CA ASP A 459 32.24 37.82 -15.05
C ASP A 459 32.74 38.99 -15.90
N THR A 460 33.17 40.07 -15.25
CA THR A 460 33.59 41.33 -15.85
C THR A 460 34.92 41.23 -16.63
N GLY A 461 35.00 40.28 -17.56
CA GLY A 461 36.15 40.02 -18.44
C GLY A 461 35.78 39.87 -19.93
N ASP A 462 34.54 39.50 -20.27
CA ASP A 462 34.13 39.23 -21.67
C ASP A 462 33.10 40.25 -22.23
N ALA A 463 33.03 41.46 -21.65
CA ALA A 463 32.26 42.54 -22.25
C ALA A 463 33.04 43.13 -23.45
N GLY A 464 32.74 42.63 -24.65
CA GLY A 464 33.20 43.22 -25.91
C GLY A 464 32.82 44.70 -26.00
N VAL A 465 33.79 45.52 -26.37
CA VAL A 465 33.66 46.98 -26.48
C VAL A 465 32.63 47.33 -27.55
N VAL A 466 31.53 47.99 -27.17
CA VAL A 466 30.62 48.62 -28.13
C VAL A 466 31.30 49.90 -28.62
N ALA A 467 31.66 49.95 -29.91
CA ALA A 467 32.14 51.16 -30.56
C ALA A 467 31.06 52.25 -30.50
N LYS A 468 31.48 53.47 -30.14
CA LYS A 468 30.64 54.67 -30.07
C LYS A 468 29.98 55.04 -31.39
#